data_AF-A0A7V3RYB2-F1
#
_entry.id   AF-A0A7V3RYB2-F1
#
_cell.length_a   1.000
_cell.length_b   1.000
_cell.length_c   1.000
_cell.angle_alpha   90.00
_cell.angle_beta   90.00
_cell.angle_gamma   90.00
#
_symmetry.space_group_name_H-M   'P 1'
#
loop_
_entity.id
_entity.type
_entity.pdbx_description
1 polymer ?
#
loop_
_entity_poly.entity_id
_entity_poly.type
_entity_poly.pdbx_seq_one_letter_code
_entity_poly.pdbx_strand_id
1 'polypeptide(L)'
;MIDVHSHILYGLDDGANDEQTSLQMARAYQQLGFEKTVASPHIADKSGHQPSGTEVGDKLQSLNQKISAEGINLELVIGAEYYLDRDFTDIAEDHWPLLRINN
;
A
#
# COMPACT_ATOMS: atom_id res chain seq x y z
N MET A 1 11.77 5.41 -11.94
CA MET A 1 11.50 6.38 -10.84
C MET A 1 10.80 5.65 -9.69
N ILE A 2 10.92 6.14 -8.44
CA ILE A 2 10.30 5.52 -7.25
C ILE A 2 9.30 6.50 -6.65
N ASP A 3 8.07 6.04 -6.42
CA ASP A 3 7.08 6.71 -5.58
C ASP A 3 7.15 6.14 -4.16
N VAL A 4 7.15 7.01 -3.15
CA VAL A 4 7.30 6.62 -1.74
C VAL A 4 5.98 6.61 -0.98
N HIS A 5 4.87 6.96 -1.64
CA HIS A 5 3.56 7.01 -1.00
C HIS A 5 2.44 6.76 -2.04
N SER A 6 1.68 5.68 -1.85
CA SER A 6 0.49 5.41 -2.67
C SER A 6 -0.55 4.55 -1.97
N HIS A 7 -1.81 4.82 -2.28
CA HIS A 7 -2.97 4.06 -1.85
C HIS A 7 -3.43 3.08 -2.94
N ILE A 8 -2.46 2.34 -3.51
CA ILE A 8 -2.69 1.43 -4.63
C ILE A 8 -3.30 0.08 -4.21
N LEU A 9 -3.29 -0.26 -2.92
CA LEU A 9 -3.83 -1.53 -2.44
C LEU A 9 -5.34 -1.43 -2.24
N TYR A 10 -6.09 -2.14 -3.08
CA TYR A 10 -7.55 -2.01 -3.07
C TYR A 10 -8.24 -2.42 -1.78
N GLY A 11 -9.25 -1.64 -1.37
CA GLY A 11 -10.18 -1.97 -0.31
C GLY A 11 -9.55 -1.99 1.09
N LEU A 12 -8.49 -1.22 1.30
CA LEU A 12 -7.85 -1.02 2.61
C LEU A 12 -8.17 0.34 3.21
N ASP A 13 -8.34 1.34 2.36
CA ASP A 13 -8.58 2.73 2.73
C ASP A 13 -9.32 3.47 1.59
N ASP A 14 -9.15 4.78 1.52
CA ASP A 14 -9.78 5.69 0.55
C ASP A 14 -9.09 5.73 -0.83
N GLY A 15 -8.10 4.87 -1.07
CA GLY A 15 -7.44 4.70 -2.36
C GLY A 15 -8.24 3.90 -3.38
N ALA A 16 -7.63 2.84 -3.91
CA ALA A 16 -8.29 1.97 -4.87
C ALA A 16 -9.48 1.23 -4.22
N ASN A 17 -10.66 1.28 -4.84
CA ASN A 17 -11.83 0.55 -4.33
C ASN A 17 -11.80 -0.93 -4.68
N ASP A 18 -11.26 -1.26 -5.85
CA ASP A 18 -11.21 -2.62 -6.37
C ASP A 18 -9.89 -2.93 -7.09
N GLU A 19 -9.70 -4.21 -7.38
CA GLU A 19 -8.52 -4.73 -8.06
C GLU A 19 -8.30 -4.09 -9.44
N GLN A 20 -9.39 -3.88 -10.19
CA GLN A 20 -9.32 -3.28 -11.52
C GLN A 20 -8.78 -1.85 -11.45
N THR A 21 -9.22 -1.07 -10.48
CA THR A 21 -8.74 0.28 -10.21
C THR A 21 -7.25 0.26 -9.85
N SER A 22 -6.82 -0.69 -9.03
CA SER A 22 -5.40 -0.84 -8.66
C SER A 22 -4.51 -1.14 -9.88
N LEU A 23 -4.98 -2.00 -10.78
CA LEU A 23 -4.26 -2.33 -12.02
C LEU A 23 -4.21 -1.14 -12.97
N GLN A 24 -5.28 -0.34 -13.06
CA GLN A 24 -5.29 0.92 -13.82
C GLN A 24 -4.26 1.92 -13.26
N MET A 25 -4.18 2.06 -11.93
CA MET A 25 -3.14 2.87 -11.28
C MET A 25 -1.74 2.36 -11.62
N ALA A 26 -1.52 1.04 -11.57
CA ALA A 26 -0.22 0.44 -11.92
C ALA A 26 0.18 0.72 -13.38
N ARG A 27 -0.78 0.69 -14.32
CA ARG A 27 -0.54 1.09 -15.72
C ARG A 27 -0.16 2.56 -15.83
N ALA A 28 -0.84 3.43 -15.08
CA ALA A 28 -0.53 4.86 -15.06
C ALA A 28 0.89 5.12 -14.53
N TYR A 29 1.29 4.45 -13.44
CA TYR A 29 2.65 4.50 -12.92
C TYR A 29 3.71 4.16 -13.99
N GLN A 30 3.52 3.04 -14.71
CA GLN A 30 4.42 2.65 -15.79
C GLN A 30 4.46 3.69 -16.90
N GLN A 31 3.31 4.22 -17.34
CA GLN A 31 3.23 5.26 -18.37
C GLN A 31 3.96 6.54 -17.97
N LEU A 32 4.00 6.85 -16.67
CA LEU A 32 4.71 7.98 -16.10
C LEU A 32 6.20 7.70 -15.83
N GLY A 33 6.69 6.48 -16.09
CA GLY A 33 8.10 6.10 -15.91
C GLY A 33 8.48 5.70 -14.47
N PHE A 34 7.50 5.37 -13.63
CA PHE A 34 7.75 4.73 -12.35
C PHE A 34 7.96 3.24 -12.53
N GLU A 35 8.91 2.70 -11.76
CA GLU A 35 9.26 1.28 -11.75
C GLU A 35 9.02 0.66 -10.38
N LYS A 36 8.81 1.51 -9.35
CA LYS A 36 8.53 1.08 -7.98
C LYS A 36 7.61 2.07 -7.28
N THR A 37 6.71 1.57 -6.46
CA THR A 37 5.98 2.40 -5.48
C THR A 37 5.94 1.70 -4.12
N VAL A 38 6.06 2.48 -3.05
CA VAL A 38 5.69 2.04 -1.71
C VAL A 38 4.17 2.10 -1.61
N ALA A 39 3.54 0.97 -1.29
CA ALA A 39 2.13 0.91 -0.96
C ALA A 39 1.98 1.30 0.52
N SER A 40 1.39 2.47 0.78
CA SER A 40 1.32 3.09 2.10
C SER A 40 -0.12 3.36 2.50
N PRO A 41 -0.95 2.32 2.71
CA PRO A 41 -2.33 2.55 3.10
C PRO A 41 -2.40 3.22 4.48
N HIS A 42 -3.52 3.90 4.75
CA HIS A 42 -3.77 4.52 6.03
C HIS A 42 -3.76 3.49 7.18
N ILE A 43 -3.03 3.81 8.24
CA ILE A 43 -3.12 3.15 9.54
C ILE A 43 -3.73 4.14 10.53
N ALA A 44 -4.96 3.82 10.96
CA ALA A 44 -5.78 4.60 11.89
C ALA A 44 -6.07 6.02 11.39
N ASP A 45 -6.85 6.13 10.31
CA ASP A 45 -7.38 7.41 9.87
C ASP A 45 -8.67 7.82 10.61
N LYS A 46 -9.11 9.06 10.39
CA LYS A 46 -10.35 9.63 10.96
C LYS A 46 -11.63 8.94 10.46
N SER A 47 -11.56 8.15 9.40
CA SER A 47 -12.69 7.42 8.82
C SER A 47 -12.82 5.99 9.33
N GLY A 48 -11.84 5.51 10.11
CA GLY A 48 -11.87 4.21 10.79
C GLY A 48 -11.10 3.10 10.08
N HIS A 49 -10.27 3.40 9.07
CA HIS A 49 -9.44 2.39 8.44
C HIS A 49 -8.27 1.98 9.34
N GLN A 50 -8.20 0.69 9.67
CA GLN A 50 -7.13 0.08 10.45
C GLN A 50 -6.84 -1.31 9.89
N PRO A 51 -6.30 -1.40 8.65
CA PRO A 51 -5.91 -2.69 8.11
C PRO A 51 -4.83 -3.32 8.98
N SER A 52 -4.68 -4.64 8.91
CA SER A 52 -3.68 -5.39 9.69
C SER A 52 -2.41 -5.72 8.89
N GLY A 53 -1.31 -6.01 9.60
CA GLY A 53 0.01 -6.38 9.04
C GLY A 53 -0.09 -7.36 7.89
N THR A 54 -0.79 -8.44 8.23
CA THR A 54 -1.07 -9.57 7.35
C THR A 54 -1.94 -9.16 6.17
N GLU A 55 -2.97 -8.34 6.38
CA GLU A 55 -3.89 -7.92 5.31
C GLU A 55 -3.19 -7.09 4.22
N VAL A 56 -2.33 -6.15 4.63
CA VAL A 56 -1.51 -5.38 3.69
C VAL A 56 -0.53 -6.29 2.96
N GLY A 57 0.14 -7.19 3.67
CA GLY A 57 1.08 -8.15 3.09
C GLY A 57 0.42 -9.06 2.05
N ASP A 58 -0.74 -9.62 2.36
CA ASP A 58 -1.49 -10.52 1.47
C ASP A 58 -1.97 -9.78 0.21
N LYS A 59 -2.52 -8.56 0.36
CA LYS A 59 -2.94 -7.75 -0.79
C LYS A 59 -1.76 -7.29 -1.64
N LEU A 60 -0.64 -6.90 -1.02
CA LEU A 60 0.59 -6.53 -1.72
C LEU A 60 1.10 -7.69 -2.57
N GLN A 61 1.19 -8.89 -2.00
CA GLN A 61 1.62 -10.08 -2.73
C GLN A 61 0.67 -10.40 -3.88
N SER A 62 -0.64 -10.40 -3.62
CA SER A 62 -1.66 -10.68 -4.63
C SER A 62 -1.61 -9.69 -5.79
N LEU A 63 -1.49 -8.40 -5.50
CA LEU A 63 -1.47 -7.35 -6.52
C LEU A 63 -0.16 -7.37 -7.32
N ASN A 64 1.00 -7.57 -6.68
CA ASN A 64 2.28 -7.75 -7.39
C ASN A 64 2.23 -8.92 -8.39
N GLN A 65 1.63 -10.05 -8.01
CA GLN A 65 1.47 -11.21 -8.90
C GLN A 65 0.63 -10.86 -10.14
N LYS A 66 -0.47 -10.12 -9.95
CA LYS A 66 -1.35 -9.70 -11.05
C LYS A 66 -0.67 -8.69 -11.97
N ILE A 67 0.00 -7.68 -11.39
CA ILE A 67 0.83 -6.72 -12.09
C ILE A 67 1.87 -7.43 -12.95
N SER A 68 2.58 -8.42 -12.39
CA SER A 68 3.56 -9.22 -13.14
C SER A 68 2.91 -10.06 -14.25
N ALA A 69 1.77 -10.73 -13.98
CA ALA A 69 1.05 -11.53 -14.98
C ALA A 69 0.55 -10.68 -16.16
N GLU A 70 0.26 -9.41 -15.89
CA GLU A 70 -0.16 -8.42 -16.88
C GLU A 70 1.01 -7.71 -17.59
N GLY A 71 2.26 -8.05 -17.26
CA GLY A 71 3.45 -7.45 -17.84
C GLY A 71 3.57 -5.95 -17.54
N ILE A 72 3.05 -5.48 -16.41
CA ILE A 72 3.27 -4.10 -15.94
C ILE A 72 4.65 -4.03 -15.28
N ASN A 73 5.52 -3.13 -15.73
CA ASN A 73 6.82 -2.86 -15.14
C ASN A 73 6.67 -1.93 -13.92
N LEU A 74 6.08 -2.44 -12.83
CA LEU A 74 5.97 -1.75 -11.55
C LEU A 74 6.13 -2.76 -10.41
N GLU A 75 7.03 -2.48 -9.48
CA GLU A 75 7.18 -3.24 -8.25
C GLU A 75 6.47 -2.52 -7.09
N LEU A 76 5.59 -3.21 -6.37
CA LEU A 76 5.03 -2.69 -5.12
C LEU A 76 5.87 -3.17 -3.95
N VAL A 77 6.30 -2.24 -3.10
CA VAL A 77 6.96 -2.56 -1.83
C VAL A 77 6.08 -2.18 -0.66
N ILE A 78 6.24 -2.90 0.44
CA ILE A 78 5.40 -2.72 1.62
C ILE A 78 5.69 -1.39 2.32
N GLY A 79 4.64 -0.75 2.82
CA GLY A 79 4.70 0.48 3.60
C GLY A 79 3.38 0.72 4.34
N ALA A 80 3.28 1.88 4.98
CA ALA A 80 2.10 2.32 5.71
C ALA A 80 2.15 3.84 5.88
N GLU A 81 0.99 4.49 5.89
CA GLU A 81 0.85 5.89 6.31
C GLU A 81 0.22 5.92 7.69
N TYR A 82 1.02 6.23 8.71
CA TYR A 82 0.53 6.33 10.08
C TYR A 82 0.00 7.72 10.37
N TYR A 83 -1.23 7.80 10.83
CA TYR A 83 -1.75 9.05 11.36
C TYR A 83 -1.08 9.36 12.71
N LEU A 84 -0.52 10.56 12.85
CA LEU A 84 0.07 11.00 14.11
C LEU A 84 -1.02 11.59 15.01
N ASP A 85 -1.72 10.73 15.74
CA ASP A 85 -2.70 11.10 16.75
C ASP A 85 -2.35 10.58 18.15
N ARG A 86 -3.33 10.62 19.06
CA ARG A 86 -3.14 10.18 20.45
C ARG A 86 -2.82 8.69 20.54
N ASP A 87 -3.34 7.89 19.61
CA ASP A 87 -3.29 6.43 19.67
C ASP A 87 -2.11 5.87 18.86
N PHE A 88 -1.37 6.75 18.14
CA PHE A 88 -0.20 6.40 17.33
C PHE A 88 0.80 5.50 18.07
N THR A 89 1.17 5.84 19.31
CA THR A 89 2.17 5.06 20.07
C THR A 89 1.68 3.65 20.34
N ASP A 90 0.41 3.50 20.71
CA ASP A 90 -0.20 2.21 21.02
C ASP A 90 -0.29 1.34 19.76
N ILE A 91 -0.68 1.94 18.63
CA ILE A 91 -0.74 1.26 17.33
C ILE A 91 0.64 0.82 16.85
N ALA A 92 1.65 1.69 16.98
CA ALA A 92 3.02 1.42 16.52
C ALA A 92 3.74 0.37 17.38
N GLU A 93 3.40 0.25 18.66
CA GLU A 93 4.03 -0.68 19.60
C GLU A 93 3.31 -2.04 19.69
N ASP A 94 1.97 -2.07 19.70
CA ASP A 94 1.20 -3.29 20.02
C ASP A 94 0.62 -4.01 18.79
N HIS A 95 0.24 -3.27 17.74
CA HIS A 95 -0.57 -3.82 16.64
C HIS A 95 0.19 -3.96 15.32
N TRP A 96 1.20 -3.11 15.13
CA TRP A 96 1.94 -3.07 13.89
C TRP A 96 3.38 -2.65 14.16
N PRO A 97 4.33 -3.58 14.40
CA PRO A 97 5.73 -3.18 14.50
C PRO A 97 6.09 -2.41 13.24
N LEU A 98 6.48 -1.14 13.42
CA LEU A 98 6.66 -0.16 12.34
C LEU A 98 7.20 -0.82 11.08
N LEU A 99 6.41 -0.79 10.01
CA LEU A 99 6.83 -1.36 8.75
C LEU A 99 8.06 -0.62 8.24
N ARG A 100 9.05 -1.39 7.80
CA ARG A 100 10.31 -0.87 7.30
C ARG A 100 10.42 -1.22 5.83
N ILE A 101 10.72 -0.22 5.02
CA ILE A 101 11.16 -0.42 3.64
C ILE A 101 12.58 -0.99 3.74
N ASN A 102 12.79 -2.25 3.31
CA ASN A 102 14.05 -3.03 3.28
C ASN A 102 14.39 -3.95 4.47
N ASN A 103 13.43 -4.72 5.00
CA ASN A 103 13.79 -5.87 5.85
C ASN A 103 14.16 -7.10 5.00
#